data_AF-A0A976HWN0-F1
#
_entry.id   AF-A0A976HWN0-F1
#
_cell.length_a   1.000
_cell.length_b   1.000
_cell.length_c   1.000
_cell.angle_alpha   90.00
_cell.angle_beta   90.00
_cell.angle_gamma   90.00
#
_symmetry.space_group_name_H-M   'P 1'
#
loop_
_entity.id
_entity.type
_entity.pdbx_description
1 polymer ?
#
loop_
_entity_poly.entity_id
_entity_poly.type
_entity_poly.pdbx_seq_one_letter_code
_entity_poly.pdbx_strand_id
1 'polypeptide(L)'
;MRTTLDIDDDILSASKELAKAAGKTAGQVISELARKALTDRNEQTPVDSQRPRATFGIQPLPHRGGIVTTEMVRQLMDEEGI
;
A
#
# COMPACT_ATOMS: atom_id res chain seq x y z
N MET A 1 18.11 -8.48 -9.91
CA MET A 1 18.26 -9.93 -10.19
C MET A 1 17.06 -10.38 -11.01
N ARG A 2 17.23 -11.31 -11.95
CA ARG A 2 16.11 -11.89 -12.71
C ARG A 2 15.75 -13.22 -12.07
N THR A 3 14.57 -13.28 -11.46
CA THR A 3 14.05 -14.43 -10.71
C THR A 3 12.66 -14.73 -11.22
N THR A 4 12.27 -16.00 -11.26
CA THR A 4 10.90 -16.42 -11.54
C THR A 4 10.18 -16.59 -10.22
N LEU A 5 9.06 -15.90 -10.05
CA LEU A 5 8.22 -15.93 -8.85
C LEU A 5 6.78 -16.17 -9.30
N ASP A 6 6.06 -17.00 -8.55
CA ASP A 6 4.62 -17.15 -8.69
C ASP A 6 3.92 -15.99 -7.95
N ILE A 7 3.00 -15.31 -8.62
CA ILE A 7 2.36 -14.09 -8.13
C ILE A 7 0.89 -14.15 -8.53
N ASP A 8 0.02 -13.81 -7.59
CA ASP A 8 -1.42 -13.71 -7.82
C ASP A 8 -1.75 -12.67 -8.91
N ASP A 9 -2.83 -12.93 -9.66
CA ASP A 9 -3.22 -12.12 -10.82
C ASP A 9 -3.63 -10.68 -10.44
N ASP A 10 -4.23 -10.51 -9.26
CA ASP A 10 -4.61 -9.21 -8.70
C ASP A 10 -3.38 -8.34 -8.39
N ILE A 11 -2.34 -8.94 -7.80
CA ILE A 11 -1.06 -8.28 -7.53
C ILE A 11 -0.34 -7.92 -8.83
N LEU A 12 -0.35 -8.82 -9.82
CA LEU A 12 0.25 -8.54 -11.11
C LEU A 12 -0.47 -7.39 -11.84
N SER A 13 -1.80 -7.36 -11.79
CA SER A 13 -2.62 -6.28 -12.36
C SER A 13 -2.31 -4.94 -11.69
N ALA A 14 -2.42 -4.87 -10.36
CA ALA A 14 -2.13 -3.66 -9.59
C ALA A 14 -0.69 -3.15 -9.82
N SER A 15 0.28 -4.06 -9.92
CA SER A 15 1.67 -3.71 -10.19
C SER A 15 1.86 -3.11 -11.58
N LYS A 16 1.12 -3.57 -12.59
CA LYS A 16 1.17 -3.00 -13.95
C LYS A 16 0.59 -1.59 -14.00
N GLU A 17 -0.50 -1.33 -13.28
CA GLU A 17 -1.09 0.00 -13.19
C GLU A 17 -0.14 1.00 -12.53
N LEU A 18 0.43 0.61 -11.38
CA LEU A 18 1.42 1.41 -10.67
C LEU A 18 2.68 1.64 -11.51
N ALA A 19 3.13 0.61 -12.24
CA ALA A 19 4.26 0.70 -13.14
C ALA A 19 4.03 1.71 -14.28
N LYS A 20 2.82 1.71 -14.87
CA LYS A 20 2.43 2.66 -15.91
C LYS A 20 2.42 4.10 -15.38
N ALA A 21 1.88 4.31 -14.18
CA ALA A 21 1.85 5.63 -13.54
C ALA A 21 3.26 6.14 -13.18
N ALA A 22 4.16 5.25 -12.75
CA ALA A 22 5.51 5.60 -12.31
C ALA A 22 6.57 5.58 -13.43
N GLY A 23 6.21 5.16 -14.65
CA GLY A 23 7.17 4.97 -15.75
C GLY A 23 8.20 3.86 -15.49
N LYS A 24 7.83 2.85 -14.70
CA LYS A 24 8.70 1.73 -14.31
C LYS A 24 8.19 0.42 -14.90
N THR A 25 8.95 -0.66 -14.74
CA THR A 25 8.47 -2.02 -15.04
C THR A 25 7.73 -2.61 -13.84
N ALA A 26 6.77 -3.52 -14.09
CA ALA A 26 6.05 -4.21 -13.01
C ALA A 26 7.00 -4.92 -12.03
N GLY A 27 8.07 -5.54 -12.52
CA GLY A 27 9.09 -6.18 -11.68
C GLY A 27 9.86 -5.19 -10.79
N GLN A 28 10.12 -3.96 -11.25
CA GLN A 28 10.73 -2.92 -10.43
C GLN A 28 9.79 -2.46 -9.32
N VAL A 29 8.51 -2.24 -9.64
CA VAL A 29 7.49 -1.86 -8.64
C VAL A 29 7.35 -2.95 -7.57
N ILE A 30 7.22 -4.21 -7.99
CA ILE A 30 7.13 -5.35 -7.05
C ILE A 30 8.39 -5.45 -6.18
N SER A 31 9.59 -5.27 -6.76
CA SER A 31 10.83 -5.30 -6.00
C SER A 31 10.95 -4.15 -4.99
N GLU A 32 10.45 -2.95 -5.32
CA GLU A 32 10.41 -1.81 -4.41
C GLU A 32 9.42 -2.02 -3.28
N LEU A 33 8.23 -2.56 -3.58
CA LEU A 33 7.21 -2.91 -2.59
C LEU A 33 7.71 -3.99 -1.64
N ALA A 34 8.33 -5.06 -2.17
CA ALA A 34 8.93 -6.12 -1.36
C ALA A 34 10.03 -5.57 -0.44
N ARG A 35 10.88 -4.66 -0.95
CA ARG A 35 11.91 -4.00 -0.13
C ARG A 35 11.29 -3.20 1.01
N LYS A 36 10.29 -2.35 0.71
CA LYS A 36 9.59 -1.57 1.75
C LYS A 36 8.96 -2.48 2.80
N ALA A 37 8.26 -3.54 2.40
CA ALA A 37 7.64 -4.47 3.34
C ALA A 37 8.67 -5.20 4.23
N LEU A 38 9.84 -5.55 3.69
CA LEU A 38 10.91 -6.22 4.46
C LEU A 38 11.69 -5.23 5.35
N THR A 39 11.84 -3.98 4.94
CA THR A 39 12.45 -2.92 5.76
C THR A 39 11.49 -2.45 6.86
N ASP A 40 10.21 -2.20 6.55
CA ASP A 40 9.18 -1.79 7.51
C ASP A 40 8.94 -2.88 8.57
N ARG A 41 9.02 -4.17 8.22
CA ARG A 41 8.99 -5.26 9.23
C ARG A 41 10.16 -5.21 10.20
N ASN A 42 11.29 -4.63 9.78
CA ASN A 42 12.45 -4.42 10.65
C ASN A 42 12.33 -3.10 11.45
N GLU A 43 11.51 -2.16 10.97
CA GLU A 43 11.14 -0.92 11.66
C GLU A 43 9.88 -1.06 12.53
N GLN A 44 9.31 -2.26 12.67
CA GLN A 44 8.40 -2.63 13.76
C GLN A 44 9.14 -2.66 15.11
N THR A 45 9.82 -1.57 15.42
CA THR A 45 9.86 -1.01 16.77
C THR A 45 8.41 -0.98 17.25
N PRO A 46 8.10 -1.43 18.48
CA PRO A 46 6.75 -1.36 19.00
C PRO A 46 6.26 0.08 18.83
N VAL A 47 5.17 0.29 18.07
CA VAL A 47 4.50 1.59 17.98
C VAL A 47 3.71 1.79 19.28
N ASP A 48 4.44 1.76 20.38
CA ASP A 48 4.06 2.27 21.68
C ASP A 48 5.10 3.32 22.06
N SER A 49 5.02 4.48 21.40
CA SER A 49 5.46 5.76 21.95
C SER A 49 5.21 6.88 20.94
N GLN A 50 4.31 7.78 21.33
CA GLN A 50 4.25 9.17 20.88
C GLN A 50 3.75 9.43 19.45
N ARG A 51 2.44 9.26 19.23
CA ARG A 51 1.74 10.17 18.32
C ARG A 51 1.45 11.48 19.07
N PRO A 52 1.78 12.67 18.54
CA PRO A 52 1.37 13.93 19.13
C PRO A 52 -0.15 13.97 19.25
N ARG A 53 -0.64 14.24 20.46
CA ARG A 53 -2.04 14.54 20.74
C ARG A 53 -2.57 15.54 19.71
N ALA A 54 -3.66 15.15 19.04
CA ALA A 54 -4.54 15.95 18.19
C ALA A 54 -4.13 17.42 17.98
N THR A 55 -3.27 17.69 16.99
CA THR A 55 -2.91 19.07 16.59
C THR A 55 -4.08 19.78 15.88
N PHE A 56 -5.11 19.05 15.44
CA PHE A 56 -6.24 19.58 14.65
C PHE A 56 -7.63 19.17 15.15
N GLY A 57 -7.76 18.77 16.42
CA GLY A 57 -9.07 18.40 17.01
C GLY A 57 -9.70 17.10 16.50
N ILE A 58 -9.06 16.42 15.53
CA ILE A 58 -9.45 15.09 15.07
C ILE A 58 -8.54 14.03 15.70
N GLN A 59 -9.17 13.00 16.29
CA GLN A 59 -8.47 11.81 16.75
C GLN A 59 -8.27 10.87 15.56
N PRO A 60 -7.03 10.62 15.10
CA PRO A 60 -6.80 9.66 14.02
C PRO A 60 -7.26 8.27 14.47
N LEU A 61 -7.98 7.58 13.57
CA LEU A 61 -8.43 6.21 13.80
C LEU A 61 -7.22 5.27 13.95
N PRO A 62 -7.30 4.25 14.81
CA PRO A 62 -6.28 3.21 14.87
C PRO A 62 -6.18 2.50 13.51
N HIS A 63 -4.98 2.04 13.16
CA HIS A 63 -4.77 1.29 11.92
C HIS A 63 -5.59 -0.01 11.98
N ARG A 64 -6.50 -0.21 11.02
CA ARG A 64 -7.41 -1.38 10.99
C ARG A 64 -6.90 -2.54 10.13
N GLY A 65 -5.73 -2.37 9.49
CA GLY A 65 -5.21 -3.33 8.51
C GLY A 65 -6.00 -3.32 7.20
N GLY A 66 -5.44 -3.98 6.17
CA GLY A 66 -6.02 -4.06 4.83
C GLY A 66 -5.33 -3.17 3.80
N ILE A 67 -5.13 -3.70 2.60
CA ILE A 67 -4.61 -2.95 1.45
C ILE A 67 -5.79 -2.23 0.80
N VAL A 68 -5.70 -0.90 0.68
CA VAL A 68 -6.71 -0.08 -0.01
C VAL A 68 -6.22 0.20 -1.43
N THR A 69 -6.98 -0.22 -2.44
CA THR A 69 -6.66 0.01 -3.85
C THR A 69 -7.48 1.18 -4.42
N THR A 70 -6.98 1.81 -5.49
CA THR A 70 -7.69 2.90 -6.17
C THR A 70 -9.04 2.44 -6.74
N GLU A 71 -9.13 1.19 -7.21
CA GLU A 71 -10.37 0.61 -7.72
C GLU A 71 -11.40 0.43 -6.61
N MET A 72 -10.98 -0.07 -5.44
CA MET A 72 -11.84 -0.17 -4.25
C MET A 72 -12.40 1.19 -3.83
N VAL A 73 -11.59 2.25 -3.91
CA VAL A 73 -12.06 3.62 -3.62
C VAL A 73 -13.07 4.08 -4.66
N ARG A 74 -12.83 3.84 -5.95
CA ARG A 74 -13.77 4.23 -7.02
C ARG A 74 -15.10 3.49 -6.94
N GLN A 75 -15.06 2.19 -6.65
CA GLN A 75 -16.28 1.41 -6.45
C GLN A 75 -17.10 1.96 -5.28
N LEU A 76 -16.45 2.26 -4.16
CA LEU A 76 -17.12 2.84 -2.99
C LEU A 76 -17.73 4.21 -3.30
N MET A 77 -17.05 5.03 -4.10
CA MET A 77 -17.58 6.33 -4.53
C MET A 77 -18.82 6.19 -5.42
N ASP A 78 -18.82 5.22 -6.34
CA ASP A 78 -19.96 4.92 -7.21
C ASP A 78 -21.17 4.40 -6.40
N GLU A 79 -20.92 3.51 -5.43
CA GLU A 79 -21.93 2.98 -4.51
C GLU A 79 -22.58 4.08 -3.65
N GLU A 80 -21.80 5.06 -3.21
CA GLU A 80 -22.27 6.18 -2.38
C GLU A 80 -22.77 7.39 -3.22
N GLY A 81 -22.66 7.33 -4.56
CA GLY A 81 -23.14 8.35 -5.48
C GLY A 81 -22.36 9.68 -5.44
N ILE A 82 -21.05 9.62 -5.15
CA ILE A 82 -20.14 10.78 -4.97
C ILE A 82 -19.13 10.89 -6.12
#